data_AF-A0A9E0SKJ9-F1
#
_entry.id   AF-A0A9E0SKJ9-F1
#
_cell.length_a   1.000
_cell.length_b   1.000
_cell.length_c   1.000
_cell.angle_alpha   90.00
_cell.angle_beta   90.00
_cell.angle_gamma   90.00
#
_symmetry.space_group_name_H-M   'P 1'
#
loop_
_entity.id
_entity.type
_entity.pdbx_description
1 polymer ?
#
loop_
_entity_poly.entity_id
_entity_poly.type
_entity_poly.pdbx_seq_one_letter_code
_entity_poly.pdbx_strand_id
1 'polypeptide(L)'
;MTTPSVTLYGIAHCDTVKKSRAWLAEHGVAVRFHDFKKVGVPPDHLQRWIDAVGWERLLNRQGTTWRKLDAATQAGVTDAASAAALLQAHASAIRRPVIEWDTGAPAITVGFAPDDWRALLAR
;
A
#
# COMPACT_ATOMS: atom_id res chain seq x y z
N MET A 1 16.80 -20.42 -7.44
CA MET A 1 17.12 -19.60 -6.25
C MET A 1 16.30 -18.33 -6.35
N THR A 2 15.07 -18.33 -5.85
CA THR A 2 14.22 -17.14 -5.89
C THR A 2 14.64 -16.26 -4.72
N THR A 3 15.41 -15.20 -5.00
CA THR A 3 15.73 -14.20 -3.97
C THR A 3 14.40 -13.59 -3.49
N PRO A 4 14.12 -13.58 -2.19
CA PRO A 4 12.88 -13.00 -1.68
C PRO A 4 12.78 -11.55 -2.15
N SER A 5 11.65 -11.21 -2.78
CA SER A 5 11.47 -9.89 -3.37
C SER A 5 10.37 -9.13 -2.63
N VAL A 6 10.74 -8.04 -1.95
CA VAL A 6 9.78 -7.19 -1.24
C VAL A 6 9.62 -5.91 -2.04
N THR A 7 8.39 -5.56 -2.41
CA THR A 7 8.10 -4.32 -3.12
C THR A 7 7.26 -3.41 -2.25
N LEU A 8 7.79 -2.22 -1.97
CA LEU A 8 7.12 -1.19 -1.19
C LEU A 8 6.57 -0.11 -2.12
N TYR A 9 5.27 0.11 -2.02
CA TYR A 9 4.53 1.10 -2.78
C TYR A 9 4.16 2.29 -1.90
N GLY A 10 4.36 3.50 -2.40
CA GLY A 10 4.02 4.71 -1.67
C GLY A 10 4.46 5.99 -2.36
N ILE A 11 4.76 7.03 -1.56
CA ILE A 11 5.35 8.27 -2.05
C ILE A 11 6.64 8.56 -1.26
N ALA A 12 7.66 9.11 -1.93
CA ALA A 12 8.96 9.35 -1.30
C ALA A 12 8.90 10.31 -0.10
N HIS A 13 7.99 11.29 -0.12
CA HIS A 13 7.85 12.32 0.92
C HIS A 13 6.82 11.97 2.01
N CYS A 14 6.58 10.68 2.28
CA CYS A 14 5.74 10.24 3.40
C CYS A 14 6.62 9.67 4.52
N ASP A 15 6.47 10.20 5.74
CA ASP A 15 7.25 9.76 6.91
C ASP A 15 7.06 8.27 7.22
N THR A 16 5.82 7.77 7.10
CA THR A 16 5.52 6.35 7.29
C THR A 16 6.26 5.48 6.27
N VAL A 17 6.33 5.89 5.00
CA VAL A 17 7.09 5.19 3.95
C VAL A 17 8.59 5.19 4.26
N LYS A 18 9.14 6.33 4.68
CA LYS A 18 10.56 6.44 5.08
C LYS A 18 10.88 5.51 6.25
N LYS A 19 10.04 5.51 7.30
CA LYS A 19 10.18 4.62 8.45
C LYS A 19 10.12 3.15 8.05
N SER A 20 9.20 2.81 7.14
CA SER A 20 9.04 1.44 6.63
C SER A 20 10.28 0.96 5.89
N ARG A 21 10.83 1.81 5.01
CA ARG A 21 12.08 1.50 4.26
C ARG A 21 13.28 1.38 5.18
N ALA A 22 13.40 2.26 6.18
CA ALA A 22 14.47 2.19 7.18
C ALA A 22 14.39 0.85 7.95
N TRP A 23 13.21 0.50 8.45
CA TRP A 23 13.00 -0.75 9.16
C TRP A 23 13.37 -1.97 8.31
N LEU A 24 12.94 -2.02 7.04
CA LEU A 24 13.27 -3.13 6.14
C LEU A 24 14.78 -3.22 5.86
N ALA A 25 15.44 -2.09 5.70
CA ALA A 25 16.89 -2.04 5.51
C ALA A 25 17.65 -2.51 6.76
N GLU A 26 17.19 -2.14 7.96
CA GLU A 26 17.76 -2.59 9.24
C GLU A 26 17.65 -4.12 9.41
N HIS A 27 16.65 -4.75 8.79
CA HIS A 27 16.45 -6.20 8.82
C HIS A 27 17.09 -6.92 7.62
N GLY A 28 17.90 -6.22 6.82
CA GLY A 28 18.60 -6.79 5.67
C GLY A 28 17.70 -7.18 4.49
N VAL A 29 16.48 -6.66 4.44
CA VAL A 29 15.51 -6.98 3.38
C VAL A 29 15.74 -6.07 2.17
N ALA A 30 15.99 -6.68 1.01
CA ALA A 30 16.08 -5.95 -0.25
C ALA A 30 14.68 -5.50 -0.70
N VAL A 31 14.46 -4.18 -0.74
CA VAL A 31 13.15 -3.59 -1.07
C VAL A 31 13.21 -2.81 -2.37
N ARG A 32 12.30 -3.12 -3.29
CA ARG A 32 12.03 -2.29 -4.47
C ARG A 32 11.02 -1.21 -4.09
N PHE A 33 11.34 0.05 -4.34
CA PHE A 33 10.44 1.16 -4.04
C PHE A 33 9.70 1.62 -5.30
N HIS A 34 8.37 1.57 -5.26
CA HIS A 34 7.49 2.08 -6.31
C HIS A 34 6.82 3.38 -5.85
N ASP A 35 7.13 4.47 -6.54
CA ASP A 35 6.59 5.79 -6.22
C ASP A 35 5.32 6.08 -7.05
N PHE A 36 4.18 6.18 -6.37
CA PHE A 36 2.89 6.48 -6.97
C PHE A 36 2.83 7.82 -7.68
N LYS A 37 3.61 8.82 -7.26
CA LYS A 37 3.61 10.14 -7.88
C LYS A 37 4.41 10.15 -9.18
N LYS A 38 5.44 9.30 -9.29
CA LYS A 38 6.28 9.21 -10.49
C LYS A 38 5.75 8.21 -11.52
N VAL A 39 5.29 7.04 -11.05
CA VAL A 39 4.95 5.91 -11.91
C VAL A 39 3.44 5.67 -11.98
N GLY A 40 2.66 6.27 -11.07
CA GLY A 40 1.23 6.00 -10.95
C GLY A 40 0.93 4.72 -10.15
N VAL A 41 -0.36 4.48 -9.96
CA VAL A 41 -0.87 3.26 -9.31
C VAL A 41 -1.17 2.22 -10.38
N PRO A 42 -0.55 1.04 -10.34
CA PRO A 42 -0.82 0.00 -11.33
C PRO A 42 -2.25 -0.56 -11.13
N PRO A 43 -3.12 -0.57 -12.16
CA PRO A 43 -4.48 -1.11 -12.07
C PRO A 43 -4.52 -2.55 -11.56
N ASP A 44 -3.71 -3.42 -12.15
CA ASP A 44 -3.68 -4.84 -11.81
C ASP A 44 -3.24 -5.09 -10.35
N HIS A 45 -2.28 -4.30 -9.87
CA HIS A 45 -1.84 -4.40 -8.48
C HIS A 45 -2.89 -3.85 -7.51
N LEU A 46 -3.57 -2.76 -7.88
CA LEU A 46 -4.62 -2.18 -7.05
C LEU A 46 -5.74 -3.21 -6.79
N GLN A 47 -6.16 -3.92 -7.83
CA GLN A 47 -7.16 -4.98 -7.68
C GLN A 47 -6.66 -6.08 -6.75
N ARG A 48 -5.43 -6.58 -6.96
CA ARG A 48 -4.81 -7.58 -6.07
C ARG A 48 -4.75 -7.14 -4.61
N TRP A 49 -4.46 -5.87 -4.34
CA TRP A 49 -4.44 -5.35 -2.97
C TRP A 49 -5.84 -5.34 -2.36
N ILE A 50 -6.85 -4.97 -3.13
CA ILE A 50 -8.25 -5.00 -2.69
C ILE A 50 -8.67 -6.43 -2.38
N ASP A 51 -8.35 -7.40 -3.24
CA ASP A 51 -8.65 -8.82 -3.01
C ASP A 51 -7.92 -9.38 -1.78
N ALA A 52 -6.69 -8.93 -1.51
CA ALA A 52 -5.88 -9.45 -0.42
C ALA A 52 -6.22 -8.85 0.96
N VAL A 53 -6.46 -7.53 1.04
CA VAL A 53 -6.65 -6.85 2.34
C VAL A 53 -8.00 -6.13 2.49
N GLY A 54 -8.80 -6.08 1.42
CA GLY A 54 -10.02 -5.29 1.36
C GLY A 54 -9.78 -3.82 1.06
N TRP A 55 -10.68 -3.24 0.25
CA TRP A 55 -10.61 -1.83 -0.15
C TRP A 55 -10.71 -0.87 1.04
N GLU A 56 -11.42 -1.24 2.11
CA GLU A 56 -11.59 -0.41 3.31
C GLU A 56 -10.27 -0.19 4.07
N ARG A 57 -9.40 -1.21 4.10
CA ARG A 57 -8.06 -1.10 4.70
C ARG A 57 -7.13 -0.30 3.80
N LEU A 58 -7.32 -0.41 2.48
CA LEU A 58 -6.52 0.27 1.48
C LEU A 58 -6.84 1.75 1.35
N LEU A 59 -8.11 2.15 1.53
CA LEU A 59 -8.54 3.53 1.49
C LEU A 59 -8.22 4.25 2.80
N ASN A 60 -7.44 5.34 2.71
CA ASN A 60 -7.15 6.19 3.86
C ASN A 60 -8.26 7.22 4.10
N ARG A 61 -9.37 6.78 4.73
CA ARG A 61 -10.47 7.68 5.16
C ARG A 61 -10.02 8.75 6.18
N GLN A 62 -8.91 8.53 6.87
CA GLN A 62 -8.32 9.50 7.80
C GLN A 62 -7.28 10.42 7.13
N GLY A 63 -7.06 10.29 5.81
CA GLY A 63 -6.11 11.10 5.07
C GLY A 63 -6.65 12.47 4.71
N THR A 64 -5.75 13.44 4.51
CA THR A 64 -6.14 14.78 4.03
C THR A 64 -6.72 14.74 2.63
N THR A 65 -6.26 13.82 1.76
CA THR A 65 -6.85 13.63 0.42
C THR A 65 -8.32 13.27 0.51
N TRP A 66 -8.68 12.27 1.33
CA TRP A 66 -10.09 11.89 1.53
C TRP A 66 -10.93 13.04 2.07
N ARG A 67 -10.46 13.72 3.12
CA ARG A 67 -11.18 14.85 3.74
C ARG A 67 -11.39 16.05 2.80
N LYS A 68 -10.57 16.18 1.74
CA LYS A 68 -10.70 17.25 0.74
C LYS A 68 -11.68 16.91 -0.37
N LEU A 69 -12.09 15.65 -0.52
CA LEU A 69 -13.11 15.26 -1.47
C LEU A 69 -14.47 15.78 -1.01
N ASP A 70 -15.33 16.14 -1.96
CA ASP A 70 -16.70 16.55 -1.65
C ASP A 70 -17.52 15.36 -1.10
N ALA A 71 -18.63 15.68 -0.43
CA ALA A 71 -19.46 14.69 0.24
C ALA A 71 -20.08 13.67 -0.74
N ALA A 72 -20.39 14.06 -1.98
CA ALA A 72 -20.97 13.15 -2.97
C ALA A 72 -19.93 12.13 -3.43
N THR A 73 -18.70 12.57 -3.69
CA THR A 73 -17.57 11.68 -4.01
C THR A 73 -17.29 10.71 -2.85
N GLN A 74 -17.30 11.18 -1.60
CA GLN A 74 -17.10 10.30 -0.44
C GLN A 74 -18.22 9.27 -0.30
N ALA A 75 -19.48 9.68 -0.46
CA ALA A 75 -20.65 8.81 -0.36
C ALA A 75 -20.73 7.79 -1.52
N GLY A 76 -20.15 8.12 -2.68
CA GLY A 76 -20.08 7.23 -3.84
C GLY A 76 -19.15 6.03 -3.68
N VAL A 77 -18.34 5.97 -2.61
CA VAL A 77 -17.48 4.80 -2.34
C VAL A 77 -18.24 3.78 -1.50
N THR A 78 -18.89 2.85 -2.18
CA THR A 78 -19.78 1.83 -1.59
C THR A 78 -19.26 0.41 -1.68
N ASP A 79 -18.25 0.17 -2.52
CA ASP A 79 -17.81 -1.16 -2.90
C ASP A 79 -16.38 -1.12 -3.46
N ALA A 80 -15.83 -2.30 -3.77
CA ALA A 80 -14.49 -2.46 -4.29
C ALA A 80 -14.25 -1.71 -5.61
N ALA A 81 -15.23 -1.67 -6.51
CA ALA A 81 -15.07 -1.05 -7.83
C ALA A 81 -15.07 0.48 -7.72
N SER A 82 -16.02 1.05 -6.95
CA SER A 82 -16.05 2.49 -6.67
C SER A 82 -14.81 2.94 -5.90
N ALA A 83 -14.32 2.14 -4.94
CA ALA A 83 -13.07 2.41 -4.25
C ALA A 83 -11.86 2.35 -5.18
N ALA A 84 -11.76 1.33 -6.05
CA ALA A 84 -10.66 1.20 -7.00
C ALA A 84 -10.59 2.42 -7.95
N ALA A 85 -11.72 2.84 -8.51
CA ALA A 85 -11.81 4.01 -9.37
C ALA A 85 -11.31 5.28 -8.65
N LEU A 86 -11.75 5.49 -7.40
CA LEU A 86 -11.31 6.62 -6.59
C LEU A 86 -9.81 6.56 -6.26
N LEU A 87 -9.28 5.39 -5.91
CA LEU A 87 -7.86 5.22 -5.57
C LEU A 87 -6.95 5.35 -6.79
N GLN A 88 -7.42 4.97 -7.98
CA GLN A 88 -6.71 5.26 -9.23
C GLN A 88 -6.65 6.76 -9.52
N ALA A 89 -7.80 7.45 -9.42
CA ALA A 89 -7.87 8.90 -9.64
C ALA A 89 -7.07 9.69 -8.59
N HIS A 90 -7.05 9.18 -7.35
CA HIS A 90 -6.44 9.82 -6.20
C HIS A 90 -5.48 8.88 -5.46
N ALA A 91 -4.34 8.60 -6.08
CA ALA A 91 -3.29 7.74 -5.50
C ALA A 91 -2.85 8.12 -4.07
N SER A 92 -2.99 9.41 -3.69
CA SER A 92 -2.67 9.87 -2.32
C SER A 92 -3.72 9.50 -1.27
N ALA A 93 -4.91 9.04 -1.69
CA ALA A 93 -5.93 8.47 -0.82
C ALA A 93 -5.64 7.00 -0.46
N ILE A 94 -4.67 6.35 -1.10
CA ILE A 94 -4.21 5.02 -0.70
C ILE A 94 -3.48 5.12 0.65
N ARG A 95 -3.81 4.23 1.59
CA ARG A 95 -3.10 4.07 2.85
C ARG A 95 -1.71 3.51 2.56
N ARG A 96 -0.69 4.20 3.07
CA ARG A 96 0.72 3.94 2.74
C ARG A 96 1.52 3.56 3.99
N PRO A 97 2.57 2.74 3.85
CA PRO A 97 2.94 2.00 2.63
C PRO A 97 1.94 0.89 2.30
N VAL A 98 1.95 0.43 1.04
CA VAL A 98 1.47 -0.91 0.69
C VAL A 98 2.71 -1.74 0.39
N ILE A 99 2.82 -2.94 0.93
CA ILE A 99 4.00 -3.79 0.75
C ILE A 99 3.54 -5.15 0.23
N GLU A 100 4.09 -5.55 -0.90
CA GLU A 100 4.00 -6.90 -1.44
C GLU A 100 5.23 -7.69 -0.99
N TRP A 101 4.97 -8.84 -0.37
CA TRP A 101 5.98 -9.75 0.16
C TRP A 101 6.01 -11.00 -0.71
N ASP A 102 7.16 -11.28 -1.31
CA ASP A 102 7.45 -12.54 -2.01
C ASP A 102 8.52 -13.29 -1.22
N THR A 103 8.18 -13.69 0.01
CA THR A 103 9.06 -14.38 0.97
C THR A 103 8.52 -15.78 1.27
N GLY A 104 8.69 -16.71 0.33
CA GLY A 104 8.20 -18.09 0.44
C GLY A 104 6.69 -18.25 0.22
N ALA A 105 5.87 -17.33 0.76
CA ALA A 105 4.44 -17.20 0.48
C ALA A 105 4.08 -15.74 0.16
N PRO A 106 3.27 -15.49 -0.88
CA PRO A 106 2.85 -14.14 -1.22
C PRO A 106 1.95 -13.56 -0.13
N ALA A 107 2.29 -12.37 0.36
CA ALA A 107 1.48 -11.62 1.31
C ALA A 107 1.44 -10.14 0.96
N ILE A 108 0.37 -9.46 1.38
CA ILE A 108 0.20 -8.01 1.19
C ILE A 108 -0.11 -7.37 2.54
N THR A 109 0.66 -6.35 2.91
CA THR A 109 0.43 -5.56 4.13
C THR A 109 0.19 -4.10 3.79
N VAL A 110 -0.64 -3.43 4.58
CA VAL A 110 -0.98 -2.01 4.40
C VAL A 110 -0.76 -1.24 5.69
N GLY A 111 -0.05 -0.12 5.60
CA GLY A 111 0.39 0.69 6.74
C GLY A 111 1.71 0.22 7.33
N PHE A 112 2.20 0.94 8.33
CA PHE A 112 3.40 0.55 9.08
C PHE A 112 3.02 -0.48 10.15
N ALA A 113 3.41 -1.73 9.93
CA ALA A 113 3.06 -2.86 10.78
C ALA A 113 4.29 -3.77 11.03
N PRO A 114 5.32 -3.28 11.73
CA PRO A 114 6.61 -3.98 11.88
C PRO A 114 6.49 -5.34 12.59
N ASP A 115 5.45 -5.54 13.40
CA ASP A 115 5.21 -6.82 14.05
C ASP A 115 4.75 -7.89 13.06
N ASP A 116 3.80 -7.53 12.20
CA ASP A 116 3.31 -8.36 11.09
C ASP A 116 4.46 -8.71 10.13
N TRP A 117 5.33 -7.74 9.87
CA TRP A 117 6.50 -7.90 9.00
C TRP A 117 7.53 -8.87 9.57
N ARG A 118 7.79 -8.85 10.88
CA ARG A 118 8.65 -9.85 11.53
C ARG A 118 8.08 -11.24 11.37
N ALA A 119 6.78 -11.40 11.58
CA ALA A 119 6.12 -12.69 11.40
C ALA A 119 6.23 -13.18 9.95
N LEU A 120 6.11 -12.31 8.95
CA LEU A 120 6.28 -12.65 7.54
C LEU A 120 7.72 -13.05 7.18
N LEU A 121 8.72 -12.36 7.75
CA LEU A 121 10.14 -12.65 7.53
C LEU A 121 10.63 -13.90 8.25
N ALA A 122 9.93 -14.34 9.29
CA ALA A 122 10.28 -15.54 10.06
C ALA A 122 9.70 -16.85 9.46
N ARG A 123 8.96 -16.76 8.35
CA ARG A 123 8.30 -17.89 7.68
C ARG A 123 9.20 -18.61 6.68
#